data_AF-A0A015MMB7-F1
#
_entry.id   AF-A0A015MMB7-F1
#
_cell.length_a   1.000
_cell.length_b   1.000
_cell.length_c   1.000
_cell.angle_alpha   90.00
_cell.angle_beta   90.00
_cell.angle_gamma   90.00
#
_symmetry.space_group_name_H-M   'P 1'
#
loop_
_entity.id
_entity.type
_entity.pdbx_description
1 polymer ?
#
loop_
_entity_poly.entity_id
_entity_poly.type
_entity_poly.pdbx_seq_one_letter_code
_entity_poly.pdbx_strand_id
1 'polypeptide(L)'
;MSNRLTIEQRARALQLLDLRFSLREVAAKIGKNVHHTSILRLKKKYEETKSIENKPKSGCSRKLTDCDERIIVRCIMTDECSTAVNVQKSLKVVDNIEVSKSTVRRALNRNGLFARVKHGHAYCWKKPEEALTTRHVKPTVKFGGESVFVWRCFTFLGVGYLCKIDGGLDAELYRRILDEDFLETLKYCDLNCSNIIFQQNNDLKHTAKRTLEWFEVNNIQLLSWPSEHLWNDVDRRLRQLNVEIRGNDALWEHISKIWNETSLEACTKLINTMPERINDVLKAGRGYTRW
;
A
#
# COMPACT_ATOMS: atom_id res chain seq x y z
N MET A 1 4.81 18.27 -42.15
CA MET A 1 3.63 17.40 -42.30
C MET A 1 4.09 15.98 -42.58
N SER A 2 3.53 14.97 -41.89
CA SER A 2 3.98 13.57 -42.01
C SER A 2 3.59 12.97 -43.37
N ASN A 3 4.57 12.58 -44.18
CA ASN A 3 4.39 11.99 -45.51
C ASN A 3 3.99 10.50 -45.48
N ARG A 4 3.33 10.05 -44.39
CA ARG A 4 3.00 8.63 -44.17
C ARG A 4 1.55 8.35 -44.52
N LEU A 5 1.34 7.35 -45.38
CA LEU A 5 0.01 6.80 -45.70
C LEU A 5 -0.65 6.23 -44.44
N THR A 6 -1.93 6.57 -44.24
CA THR A 6 -2.78 5.97 -43.20
C THR A 6 -3.11 4.50 -43.55
N ILE A 7 -3.64 3.75 -42.59
CA ILE A 7 -4.01 2.34 -42.79
C ILE A 7 -5.08 2.21 -43.90
N GLU A 8 -6.09 3.08 -43.86
CA GLU A 8 -7.14 3.14 -44.89
C GLU A 8 -6.61 3.46 -46.28
N GLN A 9 -5.70 4.43 -46.38
CA GLN A 9 -5.06 4.78 -47.65
C GLN A 9 -4.23 3.62 -48.21
N ARG A 10 -3.61 2.81 -47.35
CA ARG A 10 -2.89 1.61 -47.80
C ARG A 10 -3.82 0.52 -48.29
N ALA A 11 -4.92 0.28 -47.58
CA ALA A 11 -5.93 -0.70 -47.99
C ALA A 11 -6.54 -0.33 -49.35
N ARG A 12 -6.93 0.94 -49.52
CA ARG A 12 -7.41 1.47 -50.81
C ARG A 12 -6.36 1.36 -51.91
N ALA A 13 -5.09 1.65 -51.60
CA ALA A 13 -4.01 1.54 -52.58
C ALA A 13 -3.81 0.09 -53.06
N LEU A 14 -3.89 -0.89 -52.15
CA LEU A 14 -3.78 -2.30 -52.50
C LEU A 14 -4.97 -2.77 -53.36
N GLN A 15 -6.21 -2.38 -53.00
CA GLN A 15 -7.40 -2.67 -53.82
C GLN A 15 -7.29 -2.11 -55.24
N LEU A 16 -6.79 -0.87 -55.39
CA LEU A 16 -6.59 -0.28 -56.72
C LEU A 16 -5.51 -1.00 -57.53
N LEU A 17 -4.48 -1.56 -56.87
CA LEU A 17 -3.47 -2.39 -57.54
C LEU A 17 -4.05 -3.73 -58.02
N ASP A 18 -4.98 -4.33 -57.26
CA ASP A 18 -5.68 -5.56 -57.68
C ASP A 18 -6.60 -5.31 -58.89
N LEU A 19 -7.20 -4.11 -58.95
CA LEU A 19 -7.95 -3.61 -60.12
C LEU A 19 -7.05 -3.20 -61.31
N ARG A 20 -5.76 -3.57 -61.30
CA ARG A 20 -4.77 -3.36 -62.38
C ARG A 20 -4.45 -1.90 -62.70
N PHE A 21 -4.76 -0.94 -61.82
CA PHE A 21 -4.29 0.45 -62.00
C PHE A 21 -2.77 0.54 -61.87
N SER A 22 -2.15 1.45 -62.64
CA SER A 22 -0.72 1.71 -62.56
C SER A 22 -0.34 2.43 -61.25
N LEU A 23 0.91 2.27 -60.81
CA LEU A 23 1.41 2.87 -59.57
C LEU A 23 1.22 4.40 -59.50
N ARG A 24 1.29 5.08 -60.65
CA ARG A 24 1.10 6.54 -60.75
C ARG A 24 -0.37 6.94 -60.61
N GLU A 25 -1.28 6.18 -61.22
CA GLU A 25 -2.73 6.39 -61.10
C GLU A 25 -3.21 6.11 -59.68
N VAL A 26 -2.69 5.06 -59.04
CA VAL A 26 -2.98 4.76 -57.63
C VAL A 26 -2.54 5.91 -56.74
N ALA A 27 -1.31 6.43 -56.94
CA ALA A 27 -0.83 7.58 -56.17
C ALA A 27 -1.71 8.82 -56.34
N ALA A 28 -2.12 9.13 -57.58
CA ALA A 28 -3.02 10.24 -57.88
C ALA A 28 -4.41 10.08 -57.24
N LYS A 29 -4.96 8.86 -57.22
CA LYS A 29 -6.27 8.54 -56.63
C LYS A 29 -6.28 8.55 -55.09
N ILE A 30 -5.15 8.29 -54.46
CA ILE A 30 -5.04 8.27 -52.98
C ILE A 30 -4.88 9.68 -52.39
N GLY A 31 -4.14 10.57 -53.06
CA GLY A 31 -4.07 11.98 -52.66
C GLY A 31 -2.92 12.79 -53.27
N LYS A 32 -3.05 14.12 -53.26
CA LYS A 32 -2.13 15.08 -53.93
C LYS A 32 -0.68 15.08 -53.44
N ASN A 33 -0.37 14.44 -52.31
CA ASN A 33 0.98 14.45 -51.71
C ASN A 33 1.59 13.04 -51.56
N VAL A 34 1.08 12.05 -52.31
CA VAL A 34 1.59 10.67 -52.27
C VAL A 34 2.45 10.42 -53.50
N HIS A 35 3.72 10.10 -53.28
CA HIS A 35 4.62 9.74 -54.37
C HIS A 35 4.46 8.25 -54.75
N HIS A 36 4.49 7.93 -56.05
CA HIS A 36 4.32 6.57 -56.57
C HIS A 36 5.31 5.54 -56.00
N THR A 37 6.52 5.96 -55.57
CA THR A 37 7.48 5.09 -54.88
C THR A 37 6.99 4.61 -53.51
N SER A 38 6.12 5.37 -52.85
CA SER A 38 5.49 4.95 -51.59
C SER A 38 4.51 3.80 -51.81
N ILE A 39 3.76 3.85 -52.92
CA ILE A 39 2.87 2.76 -53.35
C ILE A 39 3.68 1.52 -53.75
N LEU A 40 4.81 1.70 -54.45
CA LEU A 40 5.73 0.59 -54.77
C LEU A 40 6.28 -0.08 -53.51
N ARG A 41 6.78 0.70 -52.54
CA ARG A 41 7.28 0.19 -51.25
C ARG A 41 6.18 -0.53 -50.46
N LEU A 42 4.94 -0.02 -50.50
CA LEU A 42 3.78 -0.66 -49.89
C LEU A 42 3.49 -2.03 -50.53
N LYS A 43 3.45 -2.10 -51.86
CA LYS A 43 3.21 -3.34 -52.62
C LYS A 43 4.24 -4.40 -52.26
N LYS A 44 5.54 -4.07 -52.36
CA LYS A 44 6.64 -5.00 -52.03
C LYS A 44 6.53 -5.54 -50.59
N LYS A 45 6.27 -4.64 -49.63
CA LYS A 45 6.09 -5.02 -48.23
C LYS A 45 4.86 -5.92 -48.04
N TYR A 46 3.75 -5.66 -48.74
CA TYR A 46 2.54 -6.47 -48.64
C TYR A 46 2.74 -7.86 -49.27
N GLU A 47 3.48 -7.97 -50.35
CA GLU A 47 3.88 -9.26 -50.95
C GLU A 47 4.68 -10.11 -49.95
N GLU A 48 5.60 -9.51 -49.20
CA GLU A 48 6.43 -10.18 -48.18
C GLU A 48 5.67 -10.54 -46.89
N THR A 49 4.85 -9.62 -46.36
CA THR A 49 4.29 -9.74 -45.00
C THR A 49 2.80 -10.03 -44.94
N LYS A 50 2.08 -9.87 -46.07
CA LYS A 50 0.61 -9.92 -46.16
C LYS A 50 -0.11 -9.04 -45.13
N SER A 51 0.57 -8.02 -44.59
CA SER A 51 0.07 -7.13 -43.55
C SER A 51 0.04 -5.68 -44.03
N ILE A 52 -1.03 -4.96 -43.67
CA ILE A 52 -1.25 -3.54 -44.00
C ILE A 52 -0.59 -2.61 -42.95
N GLU A 53 -0.43 -3.11 -41.73
CA GLU A 53 0.13 -2.37 -40.59
C GLU A 53 1.62 -2.07 -40.73
N ASN A 54 2.16 -1.09 -40.01
CA ASN A 54 3.59 -0.85 -40.05
C ASN A 54 4.36 -2.07 -39.51
N LYS A 55 5.49 -2.42 -40.13
CA LYS A 55 6.44 -3.36 -39.52
C LYS A 55 6.84 -2.77 -38.14
N PRO A 56 6.89 -3.58 -37.07
CA PRO A 56 7.41 -3.12 -35.78
C PRO A 56 8.79 -2.50 -36.00
N LYS A 57 9.02 -1.32 -35.43
CA LYS A 57 10.36 -0.72 -35.50
C LYS A 57 11.29 -1.54 -34.62
N SER A 58 12.46 -1.90 -35.14
CA SER A 58 13.55 -2.41 -34.30
C SER A 58 13.94 -1.31 -33.31
N GLY A 59 13.73 -1.57 -32.01
CA GLY A 59 14.21 -0.70 -30.94
C GLY A 59 15.73 -0.73 -30.82
N CYS A 60 16.27 0.13 -29.95
CA CYS A 60 17.67 0.03 -29.53
C CYS A 60 17.92 -1.35 -28.88
N SER A 61 19.01 -2.00 -29.25
CA SER A 61 19.42 -3.27 -28.64
C SER A 61 19.56 -3.14 -27.13
N ARG A 62 19.04 -4.11 -26.38
CA ARG A 62 19.15 -4.14 -24.91
C ARG A 62 20.61 -4.33 -24.52
N LYS A 63 21.01 -3.69 -23.41
CA LYS A 63 22.33 -3.92 -22.78
C LYS A 63 22.45 -5.28 -22.08
N LEU A 64 21.32 -5.86 -21.67
CA LEU A 64 21.26 -7.17 -21.03
C LEU A 64 20.62 -8.16 -22.00
N THR A 65 21.22 -9.33 -22.12
CA THR A 65 20.69 -10.47 -22.86
C THR A 65 19.73 -11.28 -21.98
N ASP A 66 18.98 -12.20 -22.58
CA ASP A 66 18.07 -13.08 -21.83
C ASP A 66 18.84 -14.06 -20.91
N CYS A 67 20.12 -14.34 -21.21
CA CYS A 67 21.00 -15.08 -20.31
C CYS A 67 21.35 -14.25 -19.06
N ASP A 68 21.73 -12.99 -19.24
CA ASP A 68 22.08 -12.09 -18.12
C ASP A 68 20.88 -11.86 -17.22
N GLU A 69 19.68 -11.70 -17.80
CA GLU A 69 18.44 -11.56 -17.03
C GLU A 69 18.14 -12.82 -16.18
N ARG A 70 18.45 -14.02 -16.68
CA ARG A 70 18.32 -15.26 -15.90
C ARG A 70 19.30 -15.32 -14.73
N ILE A 71 20.54 -14.87 -14.93
CA ILE A 71 21.54 -14.79 -13.85
C ILE A 71 21.07 -13.81 -12.76
N ILE A 72 20.57 -12.64 -13.17
CA ILE A 72 20.00 -11.63 -12.27
C ILE A 72 18.86 -12.19 -11.43
N VAL A 73 17.92 -12.91 -12.06
CA VAL A 73 16.79 -13.54 -11.38
C VAL A 73 17.29 -14.62 -10.42
N ARG A 74 18.21 -15.48 -10.86
CA ARG A 74 18.78 -16.54 -10.02
C ARG A 74 19.42 -15.98 -8.76
N CYS A 75 20.29 -14.98 -8.87
CA CYS A 75 20.96 -14.39 -7.71
C CYS A 75 19.98 -13.80 -6.66
N ILE A 76 18.78 -13.40 -7.07
CA ILE A 76 17.74 -12.94 -6.14
C ILE A 76 16.99 -14.14 -5.54
N MET A 77 16.67 -15.16 -6.35
CA MET A 77 15.96 -16.35 -5.88
C MET A 77 16.80 -17.26 -4.99
N THR A 78 18.13 -17.23 -5.11
CA THR A 78 19.08 -17.97 -4.27
C THR A 78 19.55 -17.18 -3.04
N ASP A 79 18.95 -16.01 -2.77
CA ASP A 79 19.31 -15.09 -1.69
C ASP A 79 20.78 -14.61 -1.69
N GLU A 80 21.53 -14.83 -2.77
CA GLU A 80 22.90 -14.28 -2.96
C GLU A 80 22.88 -12.75 -3.00
N CYS A 81 21.81 -12.17 -3.53
CA CYS A 81 21.58 -10.74 -3.60
C CYS A 81 20.19 -10.39 -3.07
N SER A 82 20.10 -9.39 -2.21
CA SER A 82 18.82 -8.89 -1.67
C SER A 82 18.31 -7.63 -2.36
N THR A 83 19.16 -6.93 -3.12
CA THR A 83 18.81 -5.64 -3.73
C THR A 83 19.35 -5.53 -5.15
N ALA A 84 18.67 -4.74 -5.99
CA ALA A 84 19.13 -4.42 -7.34
C ALA A 84 20.52 -3.73 -7.36
N VAL A 85 20.95 -3.11 -6.26
CA VAL A 85 22.29 -2.53 -6.13
C VAL A 85 23.34 -3.63 -5.94
N ASN A 86 23.04 -4.65 -5.14
CA ASN A 86 23.96 -5.78 -4.94
C ASN A 86 24.12 -6.59 -6.22
N VAL A 87 23.01 -6.82 -6.94
CA VAL A 87 23.04 -7.45 -8.26
C VAL A 87 23.90 -6.64 -9.24
N GLN A 88 23.73 -5.32 -9.30
CA GLN A 88 24.55 -4.48 -10.17
C GLN A 88 26.06 -4.63 -9.88
N LYS A 89 26.44 -4.68 -8.60
CA LYS A 89 27.84 -4.88 -8.21
C LYS A 89 28.34 -6.26 -8.61
N SER A 90 27.53 -7.30 -8.40
CA SER A 90 27.87 -8.69 -8.78
C SER A 90 28.08 -8.81 -10.29
N LEU A 91 27.17 -8.27 -11.12
CA LEU A 91 27.31 -8.26 -12.58
C LEU A 91 28.57 -7.52 -13.07
N LYS A 92 28.97 -6.45 -12.38
CA LYS A 92 30.19 -5.72 -12.72
C LYS A 92 31.44 -6.55 -12.40
N VAL A 93 31.42 -7.33 -11.31
CA VAL A 93 32.56 -8.13 -10.85
C VAL A 93 32.68 -9.46 -11.62
N VAL A 94 31.58 -10.18 -11.79
CA VAL A 94 31.57 -11.54 -12.34
C VAL A 94 31.54 -11.51 -13.87
N ASP A 95 30.60 -10.76 -14.43
CA ASP A 95 30.31 -10.78 -15.86
C ASP A 95 30.93 -9.59 -16.62
N ASN A 96 31.58 -8.66 -15.91
CA ASN A 96 32.14 -7.41 -16.44
C ASN A 96 31.10 -6.56 -17.21
N ILE A 97 29.83 -6.62 -16.80
CA ILE A 97 28.73 -5.88 -17.43
C ILE A 97 28.45 -4.60 -16.64
N GLU A 98 28.70 -3.44 -17.27
CA GLU A 98 28.42 -2.15 -16.65
C GLU A 98 27.01 -1.63 -16.99
N VAL A 99 26.10 -1.83 -16.04
CA VAL A 99 24.70 -1.39 -16.11
C VAL A 99 24.31 -0.53 -14.92
N SER A 100 23.28 0.30 -15.09
CA SER A 100 22.71 1.08 -14.00
C SER A 100 21.76 0.24 -13.14
N LYS A 101 21.62 0.59 -11.85
CA LYS A 101 20.60 0.03 -10.93
C LYS A 101 19.19 0.00 -11.54
N SER A 102 18.83 1.01 -12.33
CA SER A 102 17.53 1.10 -12.99
C SER A 102 17.38 0.07 -14.12
N THR A 103 18.48 -0.31 -14.77
CA THR A 103 18.49 -1.36 -15.80
C THR A 103 18.29 -2.74 -15.19
N VAL A 104 18.94 -3.01 -14.04
CA VAL A 104 18.69 -4.21 -13.24
C VAL A 104 17.24 -4.28 -12.76
N ARG A 105 16.67 -3.19 -12.23
CA ARG A 105 15.25 -3.14 -11.84
C ARG A 105 14.30 -3.42 -13.00
N ARG A 106 14.58 -2.87 -14.19
CA ARG A 106 13.77 -3.14 -15.38
C ARG A 106 13.81 -4.61 -15.79
N ALA A 107 14.98 -5.26 -15.68
CA ALA A 107 15.11 -6.69 -15.92
C ALA A 107 14.31 -7.52 -14.92
N LEU A 108 14.42 -7.22 -13.62
CA LEU A 108 13.65 -7.89 -12.58
C LEU A 108 12.14 -7.73 -12.79
N ASN A 109 11.66 -6.51 -13.06
CA ASN A 109 10.24 -6.25 -13.31
C ASN A 109 9.71 -7.01 -14.55
N ARG A 110 10.51 -7.14 -15.62
CA ARG A 110 10.12 -7.95 -16.80
C ARG A 110 9.94 -9.42 -16.46
N ASN A 111 10.70 -9.92 -15.49
CA ASN A 111 10.63 -11.30 -15.01
C ASN A 111 9.66 -11.45 -13.83
N GLY A 112 8.76 -10.48 -13.60
CA GLY A 112 7.72 -10.55 -12.57
C GLY A 112 8.23 -10.31 -11.14
N LEU A 113 9.48 -9.90 -10.96
CA LEU A 113 10.06 -9.57 -9.66
C LEU A 113 9.95 -8.06 -9.39
N PHE A 114 9.01 -7.70 -8.53
CA PHE A 114 8.75 -6.31 -8.17
C PHE A 114 9.38 -5.96 -6.82
N ALA A 115 9.91 -4.74 -6.73
CA ALA A 115 10.45 -4.23 -5.47
C ALA A 115 9.32 -4.01 -4.47
N ARG A 116 9.41 -4.65 -3.29
CA ARG A 116 8.52 -4.39 -2.15
C ARG A 116 9.26 -3.52 -1.14
N VAL A 117 8.68 -2.39 -0.77
CA VAL A 117 9.17 -1.60 0.38
C VAL A 117 8.90 -2.42 1.64
N LYS A 118 9.94 -2.77 2.38
CA LYS A 118 9.78 -3.46 3.67
C LYS A 118 9.19 -2.45 4.65
N HIS A 119 7.93 -2.63 5.06
CA HIS A 119 7.32 -1.77 6.07
C HIS A 119 8.02 -1.96 7.42
N GLY A 120 8.28 -0.82 8.08
CA GLY A 120 9.32 -0.66 9.09
C GLY A 120 8.98 -1.22 10.46
N HIS A 121 9.33 -2.48 10.68
CA HIS A 121 9.67 -2.98 12.02
C HIS A 121 11.08 -3.53 12.00
N ALA A 122 11.94 -2.97 12.86
CA ALA A 122 13.30 -3.47 13.08
C ALA A 122 13.27 -4.32 14.35
N TYR A 123 13.52 -5.62 14.19
CA TYR A 123 13.54 -6.56 15.30
C TYR A 123 14.96 -6.78 15.79
N CYS A 124 15.12 -6.97 17.09
CA CYS A 124 16.35 -7.39 17.73
C CYS A 124 16.07 -8.61 18.61
N TRP A 125 17.00 -9.56 18.65
CA TRP A 125 16.94 -10.70 19.54
C TRP A 125 17.68 -10.36 20.82
N LYS A 126 17.08 -10.67 21.97
CA LYS A 126 17.67 -10.42 23.29
C LYS A 126 17.29 -11.54 24.24
N LYS A 127 18.21 -11.93 25.13
CA LYS A 127 17.94 -12.87 26.22
C LYS A 127 16.99 -12.23 27.26
N PRO A 128 16.08 -12.98 27.89
CA PRO A 128 15.04 -12.43 28.77
C PRO A 128 15.55 -11.54 29.92
N GLU A 129 16.71 -11.86 30.48
CA GLU A 129 17.26 -11.20 31.69
C GLU A 129 18.31 -10.12 31.41
N GLU A 130 18.73 -9.95 30.15
CA GLU A 130 19.78 -8.98 29.82
C GLU A 130 19.22 -7.54 29.82
N ALA A 131 20.04 -6.49 29.78
CA ALA A 131 19.56 -5.12 29.57
C ALA A 131 19.46 -4.80 28.06
N LEU A 132 18.64 -3.82 27.67
CA LEU A 132 18.67 -3.31 26.28
C LEU A 132 19.96 -2.51 26.07
N THR A 133 20.79 -2.92 25.12
CA THR A 133 21.99 -2.18 24.71
C THR A 133 21.68 -1.27 23.53
N THR A 134 22.56 -0.29 23.27
CA THR A 134 22.45 0.66 22.14
C THR A 134 22.39 -0.01 20.77
N ARG A 135 22.80 -1.28 20.65
CA ARG A 135 22.68 -2.07 19.41
C ARG A 135 21.27 -2.62 19.16
N HIS A 136 20.45 -2.69 20.21
CA HIS A 136 19.07 -3.19 20.18
C HIS A 136 18.02 -2.09 19.99
N VAL A 137 18.43 -0.83 20.06
CA VAL A 137 17.53 0.33 20.02
C VAL A 137 17.94 1.22 18.86
N LYS A 138 17.02 1.46 17.92
CA LYS A 138 17.19 2.53 16.93
C LYS A 138 16.75 3.85 17.58
N PRO A 139 17.62 4.85 17.68
CA PRO A 139 17.21 6.17 18.14
C PRO A 139 16.17 6.72 17.17
N THR A 140 14.93 6.88 17.63
CA THR A 140 13.92 7.69 16.95
C THR A 140 14.04 9.11 17.46
N VAL A 141 14.30 10.05 16.57
CA VAL A 141 14.16 11.47 16.89
C VAL A 141 12.70 11.74 17.20
N LYS A 142 12.41 12.06 18.47
CA LYS A 142 11.17 12.76 18.81
C LYS A 142 11.34 14.16 18.21
N PHE A 143 10.79 14.39 17.03
CA PHE A 143 10.56 15.76 16.59
C PHE A 143 9.69 16.37 17.67
N GLY A 144 10.16 17.44 18.32
CA GLY A 144 9.46 18.12 19.42
C GLY A 144 8.17 18.82 18.97
N GLY A 145 7.36 18.14 18.18
CA GLY A 145 6.03 18.55 17.78
C GLY A 145 5.03 18.28 18.89
N GLU A 146 3.97 19.07 18.88
CA GLU A 146 2.86 18.93 19.80
C GLU A 146 2.10 17.61 19.53
N SER A 147 1.56 17.00 20.58
CA SER A 147 0.83 15.74 20.50
C SER A 147 -0.48 15.85 21.27
N VAL A 148 -1.55 15.34 20.68
CA VAL A 148 -2.86 15.24 21.34
C VAL A 148 -3.04 13.82 21.85
N PHE A 149 -3.37 13.68 23.14
CA PHE A 149 -3.73 12.41 23.72
C PHE A 149 -5.25 12.25 23.72
N VAL A 150 -5.74 11.07 23.32
CA VAL A 150 -7.17 10.87 23.01
C VAL A 150 -7.64 9.51 23.51
N TRP A 151 -8.76 9.51 24.22
CA TRP A 151 -9.54 8.31 24.50
C TRP A 151 -10.74 8.22 23.56
N ARG A 152 -11.17 7.00 23.24
CA ARG A 152 -12.34 6.73 22.42
C ARG A 152 -12.82 5.30 22.56
N CYS A 153 -14.06 5.07 22.18
CA CYS A 153 -14.62 3.73 22.02
C CYS A 153 -15.52 3.67 20.78
N PHE A 154 -15.71 2.47 20.23
CA PHE A 154 -16.67 2.25 19.15
C PHE A 154 -17.31 0.87 19.34
N THR A 155 -18.46 0.67 18.71
CA THR A 155 -19.24 -0.56 18.81
C THR A 155 -19.57 -1.08 17.41
N PHE A 156 -20.29 -2.21 17.35
CA PHE A 156 -20.85 -2.68 16.08
C PHE A 156 -21.87 -1.70 15.49
N LEU A 157 -22.51 -0.86 16.32
CA LEU A 157 -23.53 0.10 15.91
C LEU A 157 -22.96 1.46 15.49
N GLY A 158 -21.66 1.67 15.62
CA GLY A 158 -20.99 2.88 15.15
C GLY A 158 -19.90 3.38 16.10
N VAL A 159 -19.44 4.60 15.84
CA VAL A 159 -18.45 5.28 16.67
C VAL A 159 -19.09 5.79 17.96
N GLY A 160 -18.36 5.67 19.06
CA GLY A 160 -18.72 6.28 20.34
C GLY A 160 -18.06 7.64 20.54
N TYR A 161 -18.18 8.15 21.76
CA TYR A 161 -17.59 9.44 22.13
C TYR A 161 -16.06 9.43 22.03
N LEU A 162 -15.52 10.61 21.73
CA LEU A 162 -14.10 10.89 21.56
C LEU A 162 -13.72 11.95 22.60
N CYS A 163 -12.76 11.64 23.46
CA CYS A 163 -12.36 12.49 24.58
C CYS A 163 -10.90 12.92 24.44
N LYS A 164 -10.65 14.24 24.48
CA LYS A 164 -9.30 14.82 24.50
C LYS A 164 -8.77 14.76 25.93
N ILE A 165 -7.59 14.18 26.10
CA ILE A 165 -6.92 14.08 27.40
C ILE A 165 -5.79 15.11 27.44
N ASP A 166 -5.90 16.04 28.38
CA ASP A 166 -4.83 17.00 28.65
C ASP A 166 -3.83 16.39 29.65
N GLY A 167 -2.57 16.26 29.20
CA GLY A 167 -1.49 15.70 30.02
C GLY A 167 -1.47 14.16 30.05
N GLY A 168 -1.35 13.60 31.26
CA GLY A 168 -1.25 12.15 31.47
C GLY A 168 -2.60 11.50 31.75
N LEU A 169 -2.73 10.21 31.41
CA LEU A 169 -3.88 9.40 31.82
C LEU A 169 -3.46 8.52 32.99
N ASP A 170 -4.09 8.73 34.15
CA ASP A 170 -4.01 7.83 35.30
C ASP A 170 -5.28 6.97 35.42
N ALA A 171 -5.31 6.08 36.41
CA ALA A 171 -6.44 5.18 36.63
C ALA A 171 -7.72 5.92 37.06
N GLU A 172 -7.62 7.07 37.75
CA GLU A 172 -8.77 7.82 38.24
C GLU A 172 -9.44 8.63 37.14
N LEU A 173 -8.64 9.32 36.32
CA LEU A 173 -9.11 9.96 35.10
C LEU A 173 -9.68 8.94 34.13
N TYR A 174 -9.06 7.77 33.97
CA TYR A 174 -9.61 6.70 33.15
C TYR A 174 -11.00 6.25 33.63
N ARG A 175 -11.17 6.06 34.94
CA ARG A 175 -12.48 5.72 35.52
C ARG A 175 -13.54 6.80 35.27
N ARG A 176 -13.16 8.08 35.36
CA ARG A 176 -14.08 9.20 35.05
C ARG A 176 -14.52 9.18 33.59
N ILE A 177 -13.59 8.95 32.67
CA ILE A 177 -13.90 8.78 31.24
C ILE A 177 -14.85 7.59 31.02
N LEU A 178 -14.69 6.50 31.77
CA LEU A 178 -15.62 5.37 31.71
C LEU A 178 -17.02 5.72 32.25
N ASP A 179 -17.11 6.44 33.37
CA ASP A 179 -18.39 6.89 33.96
C ASP A 179 -19.13 7.89 33.07
N GLU A 180 -18.40 8.78 32.40
CA GLU A 180 -18.94 9.88 31.61
C GLU A 180 -19.06 9.45 30.14
N ASP A 181 -17.97 9.49 29.39
CA ASP A 181 -17.95 9.31 27.93
C ASP A 181 -18.39 7.91 27.47
N PHE A 182 -17.97 6.86 28.18
CA PHE A 182 -18.31 5.49 27.80
C PHE A 182 -19.78 5.15 28.10
N LEU A 183 -20.28 5.43 29.30
CA LEU A 183 -21.69 5.19 29.60
C LEU A 183 -22.62 6.06 28.75
N GLU A 184 -22.22 7.29 28.41
CA GLU A 184 -22.97 8.11 27.46
C GLU A 184 -22.94 7.52 26.04
N THR A 185 -21.81 6.94 25.61
CA THR A 185 -21.75 6.17 24.35
C THR A 185 -22.76 5.02 24.34
N LEU A 186 -22.87 4.27 25.43
CA LEU A 186 -23.82 3.15 25.51
C LEU A 186 -25.26 3.63 25.39
N LYS A 187 -25.61 4.74 26.08
CA LYS A 187 -26.93 5.36 25.95
C LYS A 187 -27.20 5.83 24.53
N TYR A 188 -26.22 6.48 23.90
CA TYR A 188 -26.34 6.95 22.51
C TYR A 188 -26.55 5.79 21.52
N CYS A 189 -25.89 4.65 21.75
CA CYS A 189 -26.01 3.47 20.90
C CYS A 189 -27.20 2.55 21.28
N ASP A 190 -28.03 2.93 22.26
CA ASP A 190 -29.09 2.09 22.84
C ASP A 190 -28.59 0.70 23.29
N LEU A 191 -27.42 0.67 23.94
CA LEU A 191 -26.79 -0.53 24.47
C LEU A 191 -26.86 -0.57 25.99
N ASN A 192 -27.03 -1.78 26.54
CA ASN A 192 -26.98 -2.02 27.97
C ASN A 192 -25.62 -2.62 28.35
N CYS A 193 -25.06 -2.19 29.49
CA CYS A 193 -23.84 -2.72 30.08
C CYS A 193 -23.81 -4.26 30.18
N SER A 194 -24.95 -4.88 30.46
CA SER A 194 -25.06 -6.34 30.63
C SER A 194 -25.00 -7.12 29.30
N ASN A 195 -25.19 -6.45 28.16
CA ASN A 195 -25.25 -7.09 26.84
C ASN A 195 -23.99 -6.85 26.01
N ILE A 196 -22.95 -6.26 26.61
CA ILE A 196 -21.72 -5.89 25.91
C ILE A 196 -20.51 -6.58 26.51
N ILE A 197 -19.47 -6.71 25.69
CA ILE A 197 -18.14 -7.12 26.12
C ILE A 197 -17.21 -5.95 25.81
N PHE A 198 -16.57 -5.41 26.84
CA PHE A 198 -15.60 -4.34 26.70
C PHE A 198 -14.20 -4.90 26.40
N GLN A 199 -13.50 -4.30 25.45
CA GLN A 199 -12.14 -4.69 25.08
C GLN A 199 -11.20 -3.50 25.29
N GLN A 200 -10.10 -3.72 26.02
CA GLN A 200 -9.04 -2.73 26.25
C GLN A 200 -7.65 -3.38 26.17
N ASN A 201 -6.58 -2.57 26.14
CA ASN A 201 -5.21 -3.08 26.27
C ASN A 201 -4.82 -3.29 27.74
N ASN A 202 -3.79 -4.11 27.98
CA ASN A 202 -3.27 -4.42 29.32
C ASN A 202 -2.33 -3.34 29.87
N ASP A 203 -2.66 -2.07 29.63
CA ASP A 203 -1.89 -0.95 30.19
C ASP A 203 -2.14 -0.84 31.71
N LEU A 204 -1.11 -0.49 32.48
CA LEU A 204 -1.15 -0.52 33.96
C LEU A 204 -2.33 0.24 34.55
N LYS A 205 -2.74 1.35 33.92
CA LYS A 205 -3.90 2.17 34.33
C LYS A 205 -5.25 1.48 34.06
N HIS A 206 -5.34 0.66 33.02
CA HIS A 206 -6.55 -0.07 32.66
C HIS A 206 -6.70 -1.35 33.49
N THR A 207 -5.58 -1.95 33.92
CA THR A 207 -5.54 -3.12 34.81
C THR A 207 -5.43 -2.75 36.29
N ALA A 208 -5.48 -1.46 36.64
CA ALA A 208 -5.45 -1.02 38.01
C ALA A 208 -6.67 -1.57 38.77
N LYS A 209 -6.48 -1.95 40.04
CA LYS A 209 -7.54 -2.56 40.86
C LYS A 209 -8.84 -1.75 40.84
N ARG A 210 -8.74 -0.42 41.03
CA ARG A 210 -9.89 0.50 40.98
C ARG A 210 -10.63 0.50 39.64
N THR A 211 -9.89 0.33 38.53
CA THR A 211 -10.47 0.26 37.20
C THR A 211 -11.21 -1.07 36.99
N LEU A 212 -10.63 -2.18 37.45
CA LEU A 212 -11.27 -3.49 37.38
C LEU A 212 -12.52 -3.56 38.26
N GLU A 213 -12.46 -3.04 39.50
CA GLU A 213 -13.61 -2.89 40.39
C GLU A 213 -14.75 -2.10 39.73
N TRP A 214 -14.42 -1.07 38.93
CA TRP A 214 -15.42 -0.30 38.22
C TRP A 214 -16.21 -1.13 37.20
N PHE A 215 -15.54 -2.00 36.44
CA PHE A 215 -16.22 -2.91 35.50
C PHE A 215 -17.11 -3.92 36.22
N GLU A 216 -16.66 -4.43 37.37
CA GLU A 216 -17.44 -5.34 38.21
C GLU A 216 -18.71 -4.67 38.74
N VAL A 217 -18.60 -3.46 39.30
CA VAL A 217 -19.74 -2.69 39.84
C VAL A 217 -20.76 -2.33 38.76
N ASN A 218 -20.29 -2.03 37.54
CA ASN A 218 -21.17 -1.70 36.41
C ASN A 218 -21.66 -2.92 35.62
N ASN A 219 -21.33 -4.15 36.07
CA ASN A 219 -21.72 -5.40 35.43
C ASN A 219 -21.34 -5.47 33.94
N ILE A 220 -20.12 -5.02 33.61
CA ILE A 220 -19.58 -5.03 32.24
C ILE A 220 -18.55 -6.14 32.13
N GLN A 221 -18.75 -7.04 31.17
CA GLN A 221 -17.79 -8.10 30.91
C GLN A 221 -16.53 -7.56 30.23
N LEU A 222 -15.36 -7.80 30.82
CA LEU A 222 -14.07 -7.43 30.24
C LEU A 222 -13.45 -8.59 29.43
N LEU A 223 -13.02 -8.31 28.20
CA LEU A 223 -12.32 -9.29 27.36
C LEU A 223 -10.85 -9.43 27.80
N SER A 224 -10.41 -10.66 28.02
CA SER A 224 -9.07 -10.98 28.53
C SER A 224 -7.94 -10.98 27.48
N TRP A 225 -8.23 -10.68 26.21
CA TRP A 225 -7.34 -10.91 25.06
C TRP A 225 -6.93 -9.60 24.36
N PRO A 226 -5.70 -9.48 23.82
CA PRO A 226 -5.15 -8.18 23.43
C PRO A 226 -5.91 -7.49 22.30
N SER A 227 -5.78 -6.18 22.32
CA SER A 227 -6.58 -5.21 21.59
C SER A 227 -6.10 -4.98 20.16
N GLU A 228 -7.07 -4.61 19.33
CA GLU A 228 -6.87 -4.07 18.00
C GLU A 228 -7.37 -2.64 17.93
N HIS A 229 -6.75 -1.80 17.10
CA HIS A 229 -7.00 -0.37 17.16
C HIS A 229 -7.47 0.14 15.81
N LEU A 230 -8.68 0.70 15.77
CA LEU A 230 -9.20 1.56 14.70
C LEU A 230 -8.27 2.78 14.42
N TRP A 231 -7.18 2.95 15.19
CA TRP A 231 -6.24 4.07 15.08
C TRP A 231 -5.47 4.04 13.78
N ASN A 232 -5.21 2.84 13.24
CA ASN A 232 -4.54 2.71 11.95
C ASN A 232 -5.33 3.37 10.82
N ASP A 233 -6.67 3.32 10.88
CA ASP A 233 -7.51 3.96 9.86
C ASP A 233 -7.53 5.48 10.01
N VAL A 234 -7.69 5.98 11.24
CA VAL A 234 -7.64 7.43 11.51
C VAL A 234 -6.28 8.03 11.18
N ASP A 235 -5.18 7.39 11.60
CA ASP A 235 -3.82 7.82 11.27
C ASP A 235 -3.56 7.80 9.76
N ARG A 236 -4.05 6.77 9.07
CA ARG A 236 -3.97 6.69 7.60
C ARG A 236 -4.73 7.82 6.93
N ARG A 237 -5.97 8.10 7.35
CA ARG A 237 -6.79 9.19 6.79
C ARG A 237 -6.17 10.55 7.07
N LEU A 238 -5.66 10.79 8.29
CA LEU A 238 -4.94 12.02 8.64
C LEU A 238 -3.73 12.23 7.74
N ARG A 239 -2.91 11.20 7.49
CA ARG A 239 -1.74 11.29 6.60
C ARG A 239 -2.09 11.51 5.14
N GLN A 240 -3.32 11.17 4.73
CA GLN A 240 -3.82 11.41 3.37
C GLN A 240 -4.39 12.82 3.20
N LEU A 241 -4.68 13.54 4.28
CA LEU A 241 -5.02 14.95 4.19
C LEU A 241 -3.80 15.70 3.65
N ASN A 242 -3.94 16.29 2.47
CA ASN A 242 -2.91 17.14 1.88
C ASN A 242 -2.95 18.55 2.50
N VAL A 243 -3.01 18.62 3.83
CA VAL A 243 -3.16 19.84 4.62
C VAL A 243 -2.09 19.83 5.70
N GLU A 244 -1.43 20.98 5.90
CA GLU A 244 -0.48 21.16 6.99
C GLU A 244 -1.25 21.45 8.28
N ILE A 245 -1.29 20.47 9.19
CA ILE A 245 -1.94 20.62 10.49
C ILE A 245 -0.94 21.24 11.45
N ARG A 246 -1.24 22.46 11.93
CA ARG A 246 -0.39 23.18 12.89
C ARG A 246 -1.16 23.41 14.19
N GLY A 247 -0.60 22.94 15.29
CA GLY A 247 -1.17 23.12 16.63
C GLY A 247 -2.04 21.96 17.10
N ASN A 248 -2.09 21.75 18.41
CA ASN A 248 -2.90 20.71 19.05
C ASN A 248 -4.40 20.83 18.75
N ASP A 249 -4.95 22.03 18.73
CA ASP A 249 -6.40 22.21 18.53
C ASP A 249 -6.82 21.89 17.10
N ALA A 250 -6.04 22.32 16.11
CA ALA A 250 -6.26 21.93 14.72
C ALA A 250 -6.13 20.42 14.54
N LEU A 251 -5.17 19.77 15.19
CA LEU A 251 -5.02 18.32 15.15
C LEU A 251 -6.23 17.61 15.77
N TRP A 252 -6.71 18.10 16.91
CA TRP A 252 -7.91 17.59 17.57
C TRP A 252 -9.16 17.71 16.68
N GLU A 253 -9.37 18.85 16.03
CA GLU A 253 -10.51 19.06 15.13
C GLU A 253 -10.50 18.07 13.97
N HIS A 254 -9.34 17.83 13.35
CA HIS A 254 -9.22 16.88 12.24
C HIS A 254 -9.44 15.43 12.71
N ILE A 255 -8.89 15.05 13.87
CA ILE A 255 -9.14 13.73 14.47
C ILE A 255 -10.64 13.56 14.74
N SER A 256 -11.28 14.56 15.35
CA SER A 256 -12.70 14.55 15.70
C SER A 256 -13.58 14.42 14.46
N LYS A 257 -13.25 15.18 13.41
CA LYS A 257 -13.96 15.11 12.13
C LYS A 257 -13.84 13.71 11.50
N ILE A 258 -12.63 13.18 11.38
CA ILE A 258 -12.41 11.85 10.78
C ILE A 258 -13.11 10.76 11.59
N TRP A 259 -13.07 10.87 12.91
CA TRP A 259 -13.74 9.92 13.80
C TRP A 259 -15.24 9.90 13.56
N ASN A 260 -15.88 11.07 13.55
CA ASN A 260 -17.32 11.20 13.35
C ASN A 260 -17.76 10.87 11.90
N GLU A 261 -16.87 11.01 10.91
CA GLU A 261 -17.09 10.58 9.53
C GLU A 261 -16.83 9.07 9.32
N THR A 262 -16.38 8.34 10.34
CA THR A 262 -16.15 6.90 10.22
C THR A 262 -17.47 6.17 10.09
N SER A 263 -17.66 5.46 8.99
CA SER A 263 -18.91 4.76 8.69
C SER A 263 -19.13 3.54 9.57
N LEU A 264 -20.41 3.21 9.78
CA LEU A 264 -20.85 1.98 10.43
C LEU A 264 -20.24 0.72 9.80
N GLU A 265 -20.12 0.72 8.47
CA GLU A 265 -19.52 -0.38 7.71
C GLU A 265 -18.05 -0.59 8.10
N ALA A 266 -17.29 0.49 8.30
CA ALA A 266 -15.89 0.39 8.72
C ALA A 266 -15.76 -0.25 10.11
N CYS A 267 -16.61 0.15 11.05
CA CYS A 267 -16.68 -0.44 12.39
C CYS A 267 -17.05 -1.93 12.34
N THR A 268 -18.13 -2.25 11.63
CA THR A 268 -18.64 -3.62 11.45
C THR A 268 -17.58 -4.52 10.81
N LYS A 269 -16.96 -4.06 9.72
CA LYS A 269 -15.92 -4.80 9.02
C LYS A 269 -14.73 -5.10 9.92
N LEU A 270 -14.29 -4.14 10.74
CA LEU A 270 -13.19 -4.35 11.67
C LEU A 270 -13.54 -5.40 12.72
N ILE A 271 -14.71 -5.30 13.36
CA ILE A 271 -15.17 -6.26 14.36
C ILE A 271 -15.31 -7.67 13.76
N ASN A 272 -15.86 -7.78 12.54
CA ASN A 272 -16.00 -9.05 11.83
C ASN A 272 -14.66 -9.72 11.49
N THR A 273 -13.53 -8.98 11.48
CA THR A 273 -12.21 -9.61 11.31
C THR A 273 -11.68 -10.27 12.58
N MET A 274 -12.23 -9.99 13.77
CA MET A 274 -11.72 -10.53 15.03
C MET A 274 -11.58 -12.06 15.04
N PRO A 275 -12.57 -12.86 14.60
CA PRO A 275 -12.44 -14.32 14.63
C PRO A 275 -11.29 -14.85 13.76
N GLU A 276 -11.09 -14.27 12.57
CA GLU A 276 -9.98 -14.64 11.69
C GLU A 276 -8.63 -14.28 12.31
N ARG A 277 -8.53 -13.10 12.93
CA ARG A 277 -7.31 -12.65 13.61
C ARG A 277 -6.95 -13.55 14.77
N ILE A 278 -7.94 -13.93 15.59
CA ILE A 278 -7.76 -14.87 16.69
C ILE A 278 -7.25 -16.21 16.15
N ASN A 279 -7.87 -16.74 15.09
CA ASN A 279 -7.43 -17.98 14.46
C ASN A 279 -5.99 -17.89 13.93
N ASP A 280 -5.62 -16.77 13.30
CA ASP A 280 -4.26 -16.53 12.81
C ASP A 280 -3.24 -16.49 13.97
N VAL A 281 -3.60 -15.87 15.11
CA VAL A 281 -2.72 -15.83 16.30
C VAL A 281 -2.57 -17.21 16.94
N LEU A 282 -3.65 -17.99 17.00
CA LEU A 282 -3.61 -19.37 17.50
C LEU A 282 -2.73 -20.26 16.61
N LYS A 283 -2.86 -20.15 15.28
CA LYS A 283 -2.00 -20.85 14.31
C LYS A 283 -0.53 -20.42 14.43
N ALA A 284 -0.28 -19.14 14.70
CA ALA A 284 1.06 -18.60 14.86
C ALA A 284 1.69 -18.96 16.23
N GLY A 285 0.96 -19.63 17.14
CA GLY A 285 1.49 -20.02 18.45
C GLY A 285 1.92 -18.84 19.30
N ARG A 286 1.13 -17.74 19.30
CA ARG A 286 1.47 -16.41 19.88
C ARG A 286 2.52 -15.61 19.11
N GLY A 287 2.91 -16.07 17.92
CA GLY A 287 3.72 -15.31 16.97
C GLY A 287 2.93 -14.22 16.25
N TYR A 288 3.64 -13.40 15.48
CA TYR A 288 3.04 -12.32 14.68
C TYR A 288 2.19 -12.87 13.54
N THR A 289 1.12 -12.14 13.21
CA THR A 289 0.21 -12.48 12.12
C THR A 289 0.29 -11.43 11.00
N ARG A 290 -0.53 -11.58 9.96
CA ARG A 290 -0.60 -10.64 8.82
C ARG A 290 -1.28 -9.31 9.13
N TRP A 291 -1.82 -9.16 10.33
CA TRP A 291 -2.69 -8.07 10.76
C TRP A 291 -1.94 -6.95 11.47
#